data_AF-A0A2V8H1Q3-F1
#
_entry.id   AF-A0A2V8H1Q3-F1
#
_cell.length_a   1.000
_cell.length_b   1.000
_cell.length_c   1.000
_cell.angle_alpha   90.00
_cell.angle_beta   90.00
_cell.angle_gamma   90.00
#
_symmetry.space_group_name_H-M   'P 1'
#
loop_
_entity.id
_entity.type
_entity.pdbx_description
1 polymer ?
#
loop_
_entity_poly.entity_id
_entity_poly.type
_entity_poly.pdbx_seq_one_letter_code
_entity_poly.pdbx_strand_id
1 'polypeptide(L)'
;MGSADLRPRNFDRRVEVMVPLRDRALAARLRYEVLDLYLLDTLSARELLPDGRYRRVTPRPGEPGLACQSVLLDLPSSSTDVTGSDNGDDYRPPHVGRGHAGARALC
;
A
#
# COMPACT_ATOMS: atom_id res chain seq x y z
N MET A 1 -5.42 -6.65 -8.87
CA MET A 1 -6.08 -5.32 -8.93
C MET A 1 -7.50 -5.51 -9.42
N GLY A 2 -8.45 -4.69 -8.97
CA GLY A 2 -9.84 -4.80 -9.43
C GLY A 2 -10.60 -3.49 -9.30
N SER A 3 -11.69 -3.36 -10.05
CA SER A 3 -12.56 -2.18 -10.07
C SER A 3 -13.57 -2.12 -8.91
N ALA A 4 -13.81 -3.25 -8.26
CA ALA A 4 -14.89 -3.42 -7.29
C ALA A 4 -14.41 -3.32 -5.83
N ASP A 5 -15.22 -2.68 -4.98
CA ASP A 5 -15.21 -2.89 -3.53
C ASP A 5 -16.06 -4.13 -3.13
N LEU A 6 -15.85 -4.65 -1.91
CA LEU A 6 -16.57 -5.82 -1.40
C LEU A 6 -18.00 -5.45 -0.95
N ARG A 7 -18.87 -5.14 -1.90
CA ARG A 7 -20.28 -4.79 -1.65
C ARG A 7 -21.21 -5.57 -2.57
N PRO A 8 -22.35 -6.10 -2.08
CA PRO A 8 -23.25 -6.96 -2.88
C PRO A 8 -23.63 -6.35 -4.23
N ARG A 9 -23.90 -5.04 -4.26
CA ARG A 9 -24.24 -4.30 -5.49
C ARG A 9 -23.20 -4.45 -6.61
N ASN A 10 -21.92 -4.69 -6.28
CA ASN A 10 -20.87 -4.85 -7.29
C ASN A 10 -20.83 -6.27 -7.85
N PHE A 11 -21.24 -7.26 -7.07
CA PHE A 11 -21.25 -8.66 -7.49
C PHE A 11 -22.54 -9.05 -8.21
N ASP A 12 -23.67 -8.44 -7.82
CA ASP A 12 -24.99 -8.85 -8.31
C ASP A 12 -25.51 -7.96 -9.44
N ARG A 13 -24.99 -6.74 -9.59
CA ARG A 13 -25.61 -5.70 -10.44
C ARG A 13 -24.65 -4.89 -11.29
N ARG A 14 -23.34 -5.05 -11.15
CA ARG A 14 -22.33 -4.30 -11.93
C ARG A 14 -21.44 -5.25 -12.71
N VAL A 15 -20.92 -4.75 -13.82
CA VAL A 15 -19.83 -5.39 -14.57
C VAL A 15 -18.53 -4.92 -13.97
N GLU A 16 -17.76 -5.85 -13.41
CA GLU A 16 -16.51 -5.57 -12.71
C GLU A 16 -15.36 -6.36 -13.34
N VAL A 17 -14.15 -5.80 -13.30
CA VAL A 17 -12.94 -6.43 -13.86
C VAL A 17 -11.91 -6.63 -12.77
N MET A 18 -11.30 -7.82 -12.73
CA MET A 18 -10.18 -8.13 -11.87
C MET A 18 -9.04 -8.69 -12.71
N VAL A 19 -7.83 -8.19 -12.47
CA VAL A 19 -6.61 -8.65 -13.15
C VAL A 19 -5.59 -9.17 -12.14
N PRO A 20 -5.00 -10.36 -12.37
CA PRO A 20 -3.93 -10.88 -11.54
C PRO A 20 -2.63 -10.13 -11.83
N LEU A 21 -1.86 -9.83 -10.78
CA LEU A 21 -0.48 -9.37 -10.92
C LEU A 21 0.43 -10.59 -11.01
N ARG A 22 0.85 -10.94 -12.23
CA ARG A 22 1.70 -12.11 -12.49
C ARG A 22 3.19 -11.81 -12.32
N ASP A 23 3.56 -10.57 -12.56
CA ASP A 23 4.93 -10.09 -12.34
C ASP A 23 5.18 -9.92 -10.83
N ARG A 24 6.21 -10.61 -10.33
CA ARG A 24 6.58 -10.60 -8.91
C ARG A 24 7.18 -9.27 -8.47
N ALA A 25 7.93 -8.59 -9.33
CA ALA A 25 8.48 -7.27 -9.07
C ALA A 25 7.35 -6.24 -8.89
N LEU A 26 6.36 -6.25 -9.79
CA LEU A 26 5.19 -5.38 -9.67
C LEU A 26 4.36 -5.68 -8.41
N ALA A 27 4.17 -6.97 -8.09
CA ALA A 27 3.44 -7.36 -6.88
C ALA A 27 4.17 -6.91 -5.61
N ALA A 28 5.49 -7.08 -5.57
CA ALA A 28 6.33 -6.63 -4.45
C ALA A 28 6.34 -5.11 -4.32
N ARG A 29 6.36 -4.37 -5.43
CA ARG A 29 6.22 -2.91 -5.42
C ARG A 29 4.89 -2.45 -4.84
N LEU A 30 3.79 -3.02 -5.32
CA LEU A 30 2.47 -2.72 -4.76
C LEU A 30 2.42 -3.04 -3.26
N ARG A 31 2.99 -4.16 -2.83
CA ARG A 31 2.97 -4.58 -1.42
C ARG A 31 3.81 -3.68 -0.51
N TYR A 32 5.06 -3.40 -0.88
CA TYR A 32 6.06 -2.82 0.00
C TYR A 32 6.27 -1.31 -0.20
N GLU A 33 6.07 -0.80 -1.41
CA GLU A 33 6.13 0.65 -1.64
C GLU A 33 4.76 1.29 -1.41
N VAL A 34 3.69 0.72 -1.96
CA VAL A 34 2.39 1.39 -1.92
C VAL A 34 1.62 1.05 -0.65
N LEU A 35 1.28 -0.23 -0.44
CA LEU A 35 0.40 -0.62 0.66
C LEU A 35 1.01 -0.36 2.04
N ASP A 36 2.31 -0.64 2.23
CA ASP A 36 2.98 -0.34 3.50
C ASP A 36 3.00 1.17 3.80
N LEU A 37 3.20 2.04 2.80
CA LEU A 37 3.13 3.49 3.01
C LEU A 37 1.75 3.95 3.48
N TYR A 38 0.67 3.41 2.91
CA TYR A 38 -0.68 3.72 3.37
C TYR A 38 -0.94 3.23 4.80
N LEU A 39 -0.36 2.10 5.20
CA LEU A 39 -0.49 1.56 6.56
C LEU A 39 0.36 2.33 7.59
N LEU A 40 1.46 2.95 7.15
CA LEU A 40 2.34 3.77 7.98
C LEU A 40 1.93 5.25 8.03
N ASP A 41 0.88 5.68 7.32
CA ASP A 41 0.43 7.06 7.32
C ASP A 41 -0.05 7.48 8.72
N THR A 42 0.47 8.60 9.21
CA THR A 42 0.13 9.15 10.54
C THR A 42 -0.45 10.56 10.45
N LEU A 43 -0.65 11.08 9.24
CA LEU A 43 -1.12 12.46 9.04
C LEU A 43 -2.56 12.48 8.55
N SER A 44 -2.96 11.56 7.69
CA SER A 44 -4.30 11.47 7.11
C SER A 44 -5.06 10.21 7.54
N ALA A 45 -4.36 9.16 7.98
CA ALA A 45 -4.99 7.89 8.35
C ALA A 45 -5.99 8.01 9.52
N ARG A 46 -7.05 7.21 9.43
CA ARG A 46 -8.06 7.05 10.48
C ARG A 46 -8.32 5.57 10.71
N GLU A 47 -8.28 5.15 11.95
CA GLU A 47 -8.60 3.79 12.38
C GLU A 47 -10.11 3.70 12.67
N LEU A 48 -10.77 2.71 12.06
CA LEU A 48 -12.15 2.36 12.37
C LEU A 48 -12.19 1.51 13.63
N LEU A 49 -12.80 2.02 14.69
CA LEU A 49 -12.98 1.30 15.96
C LEU A 49 -14.20 0.35 15.89
N PRO A 50 -14.27 -0.66 16.77
CA PRO A 50 -15.40 -1.59 16.82
C PRO A 50 -16.77 -0.93 17.04
N ASP A 51 -16.80 0.27 17.62
CA ASP A 51 -18.02 1.06 17.86
C ASP A 51 -18.45 1.89 16.63
N GLY A 52 -17.74 1.75 15.50
CA GLY A 52 -18.01 2.48 14.26
C GLY A 52 -17.46 3.90 14.23
N ARG A 53 -16.79 4.37 15.30
CA ARG A 53 -16.15 5.69 15.31
C ARG A 53 -14.77 5.62 14.65
N TYR A 54 -14.36 6.74 14.06
CA TYR A 54 -13.04 6.90 13.50
C TYR A 54 -12.14 7.67 14.45
N ARG A 55 -10.95 7.12 14.72
CA ARG A 55 -9.87 7.81 15.44
C ARG A 55 -8.77 8.20 14.46
N ARG A 56 -8.33 9.46 14.50
CA ARG A 56 -7.16 9.89 13.71
C ARG A 56 -5.90 9.22 14.25
N VAL A 57 -5.12 8.62 13.36
CA VAL A 57 -3.77 8.16 13.69
C VAL A 57 -2.87 9.39 13.83
N THR A 58 -2.03 9.42 14.86
CA THR A 58 -1.09 10.50 15.10
C THR A 58 0.32 9.95 15.27
N PRO A 59 1.36 10.69 14.88
CA PRO A 59 2.74 10.27 15.14
C PRO A 59 2.96 10.09 16.65
N ARG A 60 3.86 9.20 17.04
CA ARG A 60 4.25 9.10 18.45
C ARG A 60 5.07 10.34 18.85
N PRO A 61 5.13 10.66 20.16
CA PRO A 61 5.99 11.74 20.63
C PRO A 61 7.43 11.55 20.14
N GLY A 62 7.95 12.55 19.41
CA GLY A 62 9.31 12.53 18.85
C GLY A 62 9.44 11.85 17.48
N GLU A 63 8.39 11.26 16.92
CA GLU A 63 8.41 10.72 15.55
C GLU A 63 7.94 11.78 14.54
N PRO A 64 8.58 11.88 13.36
CA PRO A 64 8.08 12.72 12.28
C PRO A 64 6.75 12.17 11.76
N GLY A 65 5.87 13.06 11.29
CA GLY A 65 4.65 12.64 10.62
C GLY A 65 4.92 12.13 9.21
N LEU A 66 4.20 11.08 8.81
CA LEU A 66 4.25 10.51 7.47
C LEU A 66 2.92 10.78 6.73
N ALA A 67 3.01 11.45 5.58
CA ALA A 67 1.90 11.63 4.62
C ALA A 67 2.16 10.76 3.39
N CYS A 68 1.44 9.64 3.27
CA CYS A 68 1.71 8.65 2.23
C CYS A 68 1.59 9.22 0.81
N GLN A 69 0.61 10.08 0.54
CA GLN A 69 0.39 10.66 -0.79
C GLN A 69 1.57 11.51 -1.25
N SER A 70 2.13 12.34 -0.36
CA SER A 70 3.29 13.16 -0.67
C SER A 70 4.51 12.28 -0.97
N VAL A 71 4.75 11.25 -0.15
CA VAL A 71 5.84 10.30 -0.39
C VAL A 71 5.66 9.57 -1.72
N LEU A 72 4.44 9.12 -2.05
CA LEU A 72 4.15 8.41 -3.30
C LEU A 72 4.34 9.30 -4.54
N LEU A 73 4.06 10.61 -4.44
CA LEU A 73 4.29 11.57 -5.54
C LEU A 73 5.79 11.80 -5.80
N ASP A 74 6.61 11.73 -4.74
CA ASP A 74 8.05 11.91 -4.83
C ASP A 74 8.81 10.62 -5.21
N LEU A 75 8.13 9.46 -5.18
CA LEU A 75 8.75 8.20 -5.61
C LEU A 75 9.03 8.23 -7.12
N PRO A 76 10.19 7.71 -7.55
CA PRO A 76 10.50 7.62 -8.97
C PRO A 76 9.48 6.73 -9.69
N SER A 77 8.89 7.26 -10.77
CA SER A 77 8.20 6.40 -11.73
C SER A 77 9.25 5.50 -12.38
N SER A 78 9.24 4.20 -12.06
CA SER A 78 10.09 3.25 -12.77
C SER A 78 9.73 3.31 -14.26
N SER A 79 10.61 3.87 -15.07
CA SER A 79 10.54 3.75 -16.52
C SER A 79 10.86 2.29 -16.86
N THR A 80 9.86 1.43 -16.84
CA THR A 80 9.99 0.09 -17.40
C THR A 80 9.87 0.22 -18.91
N ASP A 81 11.02 0.26 -19.59
CA ASP A 81 11.04 -0.13 -21.00
C ASP A 81 10.53 -1.58 -21.04
N VAL A 82 9.38 -1.77 -21.68
CA VAL A 82 8.73 -3.08 -21.85
C VAL A 82 9.52 -3.87 -22.89
N THR A 83 10.74 -4.28 -22.55
CA THR A 83 11.55 -5.18 -23.37
C THR A 83 11.63 -6.48 -22.61
N GLY A 84 10.86 -7.47 -23.07
CA GLY A 84 10.69 -8.74 -22.39
C GLY A 84 11.98 -9.54 -22.26
N SER A 85 12.69 -9.40 -21.15
CA SER A 85 13.64 -10.41 -20.64
C SER A 85 14.06 -10.17 -19.19
N ASP A 86 13.23 -9.53 -18.36
CA ASP A 86 13.58 -9.33 -16.96
C ASP A 86 12.99 -10.46 -16.10
N ASN A 87 13.86 -11.35 -15.62
CA ASN A 87 13.49 -12.32 -14.60
C ASN A 87 13.17 -11.52 -13.33
N GLY A 88 11.87 -11.41 -13.00
CA GLY A 88 11.33 -10.57 -11.93
C GLY A 88 11.73 -10.92 -10.49
N ASP A 89 12.97 -11.32 -10.26
CA ASP A 89 13.60 -11.61 -8.96
C ASP A 89 14.50 -10.46 -8.45
N ASP A 90 14.81 -9.43 -9.26
CA ASP A 90 15.72 -8.34 -8.84
C ASP A 90 15.01 -7.12 -8.23
N TYR A 91 13.69 -7.20 -7.98
CA TYR A 91 13.01 -6.13 -7.26
C TYR A 91 13.43 -6.13 -5.78
N ARG A 92 14.35 -5.22 -5.46
CA ARG A 92 14.77 -4.91 -4.10
C ARG A 92 13.97 -3.68 -3.64
N PRO A 93 12.99 -3.84 -2.74
CA PRO A 93 12.19 -2.69 -2.31
C PRO A 93 13.11 -1.63 -1.70
N PRO A 94 12.88 -0.34 -1.97
CA PRO A 94 13.58 0.72 -1.28
C PRO A 94 13.37 0.52 0.22
N HIS A 95 14.42 0.74 1.02
CA HIS A 95 14.40 0.57 2.47
C HIS A 95 13.57 1.67 3.14
N VAL A 96 12.30 1.81 2.78
CA VAL A 96 11.36 2.70 3.45
C VAL A 96 10.88 1.95 4.68
N GLY A 97 11.47 2.24 5.85
CA GLY A 97 10.83 1.94 7.13
C GLY A 97 11.34 0.76 7.95
N ARG A 98 12.55 0.19 7.73
CA ARG A 98 13.19 -0.70 8.74
C ARG A 98 13.72 0.07 9.98
N GLY A 99 13.01 1.12 10.41
CA GLY A 99 13.32 1.94 11.59
C GLY A 99 12.29 1.86 12.71
N HIS A 100 11.08 1.34 12.47
CA HIS A 100 10.05 1.25 13.51
C HIS A 100 9.98 -0.16 14.11
N ALA A 101 10.90 -0.44 15.01
CA ALA A 101 10.74 -1.51 15.98
C ALA A 101 9.42 -1.28 16.75
N GLY A 102 8.44 -2.17 16.56
CA GLY A 102 7.27 -2.21 17.46
C GLY A 102 5.91 -2.56 16.87
N ALA A 103 5.75 -2.78 15.57
CA ALA A 103 4.50 -3.35 15.05
C ALA A 103 4.48 -4.87 15.24
N ARG A 104 4.31 -5.31 16.49
CA ARG A 104 3.78 -6.64 16.78
C ARG A 104 2.27 -6.62 16.49
N ALA A 105 1.85 -7.38 15.50
CA ALA A 105 0.57 -8.08 15.46
C ALA A 105 0.82 -9.31 14.57
N LEU A 106 1.18 -10.44 15.18
CA LEU A 106 0.29 -11.48 15.72
C LEU A 106 -0.26 -12.37 14.61
N CYS A 107 -0.19 -13.66 14.92
CA CYS A 107 -0.59 -14.86 14.22
C CYS A 107 -1.83 -14.71 13.34
#